data_AF-A0A0M6WAS5-F1
#
_entry.id   AF-A0A0M6WAS5-F1
#
_cell.length_a   1.000
_cell.length_b   1.000
_cell.length_c   1.000
_cell.angle_alpha   90.00
_cell.angle_beta   90.00
_cell.angle_gamma   90.00
#
_symmetry.space_group_name_H-M   'P 1'
#
loop_
_entity.id
_entity.type
_entity.pdbx_description
1 polymer ?
#
loop_
_entity_poly.entity_id
_entity_poly.type
_entity_poly.pdbx_seq_one_letter_code
_entity_poly.pdbx_strand_id
1 'polypeptide(L)' 'MTHGSIPHDIRLKNGIKDELIRLSVGVEDQKDLLADLERGFDQLKGSHQDVSNSKVHSQA' A
#
# COMPACT_ATOMS: atom_id res chain seq x y z
N MET A 1 13.22 1.94 -0.84
CA MET A 1 12.75 2.93 -1.83
C MET A 1 13.37 4.31 -1.57
N THR A 2 13.00 5.35 -2.32
CA THR A 2 13.63 6.69 -2.33
C THR A 2 13.81 7.36 -0.96
N HIS A 3 13.04 6.97 0.05
CA HIS A 3 13.12 7.49 1.42
C HIS A 3 13.66 6.48 2.43
N GLY A 4 14.25 5.38 1.98
CA GLY A 4 14.70 4.27 2.84
C GLY A 4 15.82 4.64 3.82
N SER A 5 16.59 5.68 3.52
CA SER A 5 17.66 6.20 4.38
C SER A 5 17.18 7.18 5.47
N ILE A 6 15.93 7.63 5.41
CA ILE A 6 15.35 8.55 6.39
C ILE A 6 14.81 7.74 7.57
N PRO A 7 15.12 8.08 8.83
CA PRO A 7 14.54 7.45 10.02
C PRO A 7 13.02 7.34 9.99
N HIS A 8 12.47 6.24 10.50
CA HIS A 8 11.04 5.91 10.40
C HIS A 8 10.14 7.00 11.00
N ASP A 9 10.50 7.55 12.15
CA ASP A 9 9.75 8.61 12.82
C ASP A 9 9.68 9.90 11.98
N ILE A 10 10.76 10.23 11.28
CA ILE A 10 10.82 11.38 10.37
C ILE A 10 9.97 11.12 9.12
N ARG A 11 9.99 9.89 8.58
CA ARG A 11 9.12 9.51 7.44
C ARG A 11 7.65 9.67 7.80
N LEU A 12 7.23 9.14 8.95
CA LEU A 12 5.85 9.23 9.42
C LEU A 12 5.40 10.68 9.65
N LYS A 13 6.25 11.52 10.27
CA LYS A 13 5.99 12.96 10.45
C LYS A 13 5.75 13.69 9.13
N ASN A 14 6.43 13.25 8.06
CA ASN A 14 6.28 13.80 6.72
C ASN A 14 5.16 13.12 5.90
N GLY A 15 4.33 12.27 6.51
CA GLY A 15 3.22 11.58 5.84
C GLY A 15 3.64 10.41 4.94
N ILE A 16 4.90 9.99 4.98
CA ILE A 16 5.41 8.82 4.26
C ILE A 16 5.14 7.58 5.12
N LYS A 17 3.95 7.02 4.93
CA LYS A 17 3.50 5.80 5.62
C LYS A 17 3.96 4.54 4.90
N ASP A 18 3.91 3.40 5.59
CA ASP A 18 4.35 2.12 5.05
C ASP A 18 3.42 1.61 3.92
N GLU A 19 2.14 1.97 3.95
CA GLU A 19 1.18 1.67 2.89
C GLU A 19 1.27 2.60 1.66
N LEU A 20 2.16 3.60 1.66
CA LEU A 20 2.27 4.57 0.56
C LEU A 20 2.96 3.95 -0.66
N ILE A 21 2.19 3.81 -1.74
CA ILE A 21 2.70 3.40 -3.06
C ILE A 21 2.84 4.65 -3.94
N ARG A 22 3.99 4.79 -4.60
CA ARG A 22 4.26 5.88 -5.56
C ARG A 22 4.36 5.30 -6.97
N LEU A 23 3.49 5.75 -7.87
CA LEU A 23 3.50 5.40 -9.28
C LEU A 23 4.10 6.56 -10.10
N SER A 24 4.96 6.23 -11.07
CA SER A 24 5.43 7.16 -12.10
C SER A 24 4.79 6.73 -13.41
N VAL A 25 3.68 7.36 -13.78
CA VAL A 25 2.92 7.00 -14.98
C VAL A 25 3.63 7.57 -16.22
N GLY A 26 3.83 6.74 -17.23
CA GLY A 26 4.45 7.13 -18.50
C GLY A 26 3.43 7.64 -19.52
N VAL A 27 3.72 7.41 -20.80
CA VAL A 27 2.88 7.81 -21.95
C VAL A 27 2.21 6.62 -22.63
N GLU A 28 2.03 5.52 -21.90
CA GLU A 28 1.41 4.29 -22.38
C GLU A 28 -0.10 4.47 -22.66
N ASP A 29 -0.72 3.47 -23.29
CA ASP A 29 -2.17 3.48 -23.48
C ASP A 29 -2.90 3.40 -22.13
N GLN A 30 -3.89 4.26 -21.96
CA GLN A 30 -4.66 4.35 -20.72
C GLN A 30 -5.32 3.00 -20.34
N LYS A 31 -5.80 2.23 -21.32
CA LYS A 31 -6.49 0.96 -21.08
C LYS A 31 -5.54 -0.11 -20.57
N ASP A 32 -4.31 -0.12 -21.07
CA ASP A 32 -3.29 -1.07 -20.63
C ASP A 32 -2.88 -0.78 -19.18
N LEU A 33 -2.68 0.51 -18.84
CA LEU A 33 -2.38 0.95 -17.48
C LEU A 33 -3.48 0.56 -16.49
N LEU A 34 -4.74 0.79 -16.85
CA LEU A 34 -5.89 0.42 -16.02
C LEU A 34 -5.96 -1.11 -15.83
N ALA A 35 -5.82 -1.87 -16.91
CA ALA A 35 -5.86 -3.33 -16.86
C ALA A 35 -4.71 -3.91 -16.01
N ASP A 36 -3.52 -3.31 -16.02
CA ASP A 36 -2.41 -3.74 -15.17
C ASP A 36 -2.67 -3.48 -13.69
N LEU A 37 -3.18 -2.29 -13.34
CA LEU A 37 -3.55 -1.96 -11.97
C LEU A 37 -4.67 -2.89 -11.45
N GLU A 38 -5.70 -3.13 -12.26
CA GLU A 38 -6.79 -4.05 -11.94
C GLU A 38 -6.28 -5.47 -11.66
N ARG A 39 -5.46 -6.03 -12.57
CA ARG A 39 -4.83 -7.34 -12.38
C ARG A 39 -4.01 -7.42 -11.09
N GLY A 40 -3.25 -6.36 -10.78
CA GLY A 40 -2.43 -6.29 -9.56
C GLY A 40 -3.27 -6.31 -8.29
N PHE A 41 -4.34 -5.51 -8.24
CA PHE A 41 -5.23 -5.47 -7.08
C PHE A 41 -6.11 -6.72 -6.96
N ASP A 42 -6.54 -7.32 -8.07
CA ASP A 42 -7.36 -8.53 -8.07
C ASP A 42 -6.62 -9.74 -7.49
N GLN A 43 -5.31 -9.84 -7.69
CA GLN A 43 -4.48 -10.89 -7.05
C GLN A 43 -4.52 -10.84 -5.52
N LEU A 44 -4.77 -9.67 -4.94
CA LEU A 44 -4.84 -9.48 -3.49
C LEU A 44 -6.25 -9.72 -2.94
N LYS A 45 -7.30 -9.68 -3.77
CA LYS A 45 -8.69 -9.90 -3.34
C LYS A 45 -8.95 -11.34 -2.89
N GLY A 46 -8.13 -12.30 -3.32
CA GLY A 46 -8.18 -13.69 -2.83
C GLY A 46 -7.60 -13.90 -1.42
N SER A 47 -6.90 -12.89 -0.87
CA SER A 47 -6.18 -12.98 0.41
C SER A 47 -6.99 -12.46 1.61
N HIS A 48 -8.20 -11.94 1.38
CA HIS A 48 -8.97 -11.19 2.39
C HIS A 48 -10.22 -11.95 2.87
N GLN A 49 -10.07 -13.22 3.26
CA GLN A 49 -10.96 -13.81 4.27
C GLN A 49 -10.22 -13.78 5.61
N ASP A 50 -10.87 -13.20 6.62
CA ASP A 50 -10.43 -13.03 8.01
C ASP A 50 -9.41 -11.92 8.35
N VAL A 51 -9.89 -10.68 8.36
CA VAL A 51 -9.52 -9.72 9.42
C VAL A 51 -10.79 -9.10 10.02
N SER A 52 -11.75 -9.95 10.36
CA SER A 52 -12.76 -9.63 11.36
C SER A 52 -12.40 -10.44 12.60
N ASN A 53 -12.14 -9.76 13.72
CA ASN A 53 -12.01 -10.31 15.08
C ASN A 53 -10.60 -10.57 15.65
N SER A 54 -9.68 -9.59 15.61
CA SER A 54 -8.58 -9.54 16.58
C SER A 54 -8.99 -8.69 17.79
N LYS A 55 -9.53 -9.41 18.78
CA LYS A 55 -9.78 -9.05 20.17
C LYS A 55 -9.03 -7.80 20.68
N VAL A 56 -9.81 -6.84 21.16
CA VAL A 56 -9.40 -5.88 22.17
C VAL A 56 -8.92 -6.67 23.40
N HIS A 57 -7.64 -6.62 23.75
CA HIS A 57 -7.13 -6.91 25.10
C HIS A 57 -5.67 -6.45 25.28
N SER A 58 -5.48 -5.44 26.13
CA SER A 58 -4.36 -5.27 27.07
C SER A 58 -4.64 -3.94 27.79
N GLN A 59 -5.39 -3.96 28.88
CA GLN A 59 -4.85 -3.89 30.26
C GLN A 59 -3.78 -2.81 30.44
N ALA A 60 -4.22 -1.64 30.93
CA ALA A 60 -3.58 -0.83 31.95
C ALA A 60 -4.64 0.13 32.53
#